data_AF-A0A7J0FU77-F1
#
_entry.id   AF-A0A7J0FU77-F1
#
_cell.length_a   1.000
_cell.length_b   1.000
_cell.length_c   1.000
_cell.angle_alpha   90.00
_cell.angle_beta   90.00
_cell.angle_gamma   90.00
#
_symmetry.space_group_name_H-M   'P 1'
#
loop_
_entity.id
_entity.type
_entity.pdbx_description
1 polymer ?
#
loop_
_entity_poly.entity_id
_entity_poly.type
_entity_poly.pdbx_seq_one_letter_code
_entity_poly.pdbx_strand_id
1 'polypeptide(L)'
;MASTFIGNSTSIQEMFRRVSEQFNAMFRRKALLHWYTGEGMDKMEFTEAETNMHDLVSEYQQYQDATADEEGDYEEDGEGYEEDVYDHHIGSVWHQLFLAFFLLFSLK
;
A
#
# COMPACT_ATOMS: atom_id res chain seq x y z
N MET A 1 31.07 -16.06 -2.68
CA MET A 1 30.62 -14.79 -2.06
C MET A 1 29.23 -14.49 -2.60
N ALA A 2 28.27 -14.22 -1.72
CA ALA A 2 26.97 -13.71 -2.12
C ALA A 2 26.99 -12.18 -1.99
N SER A 3 26.31 -11.48 -2.89
CA SER A 3 26.13 -10.04 -2.86
C SER A 3 24.64 -9.75 -2.98
N THR A 4 24.16 -8.76 -2.23
CA THR A 4 22.76 -8.32 -2.24
C THR A 4 22.73 -6.89 -2.77
N PHE A 5 21.91 -6.65 -3.78
CA PHE A 5 21.66 -5.32 -4.34
C PHE A 5 20.34 -4.78 -3.84
N ILE A 6 20.33 -3.52 -3.42
CA ILE A 6 19.13 -2.76 -3.08
C ILE A 6 19.15 -1.53 -3.98
N GLY A 7 18.16 -1.42 -4.85
CA GLY A 7 18.02 -0.29 -5.76
C GLY A 7 16.63 0.30 -5.66
N ASN A 8 16.55 1.61 -5.48
CA ASN A 8 15.32 2.37 -5.66
C ASN A 8 15.29 2.87 -7.10
N SER A 9 14.42 2.30 -7.93
CA SER A 9 14.32 2.61 -9.36
C SER A 9 12.86 2.83 -9.73
N THR A 10 12.60 3.86 -10.54
CA THR A 10 11.26 4.18 -11.08
C THR A 10 10.65 3.02 -11.88
N SER A 11 11.46 2.07 -12.34
CA SER A 11 10.99 0.85 -13.03
C SER A 11 10.06 -0.01 -12.17
N ILE A 12 10.02 0.17 -10.84
CA ILE A 12 9.10 -0.55 -9.95
C ILE A 12 7.63 -0.24 -10.25
N GLN A 13 7.33 0.91 -10.86
CA GLN A 13 5.97 1.32 -11.24
C GLN A 13 5.26 0.27 -12.12
N GLU A 14 6.02 -0.46 -12.95
CA GLU A 14 5.47 -1.49 -13.84
C GLU A 14 4.95 -2.70 -13.06
N MET A 15 5.57 -3.01 -11.92
CA MET A 15 5.07 -4.05 -11.02
C MET A 15 3.75 -3.62 -10.37
N PHE A 16 3.65 -2.37 -9.93
CA PHE A 16 2.42 -1.81 -9.36
C PHE A 16 1.28 -1.73 -10.39
N ARG A 17 1.58 -1.35 -11.64
CA ARG A 17 0.62 -1.34 -12.76
C ARG A 17 0.01 -2.72 -12.99
N ARG A 18 0.84 -3.78 -13.01
CA ARG A 18 0.37 -5.17 -13.18
C ARG A 18 -0.53 -5.64 -12.04
N VAL A 19 -0.18 -5.28 -10.80
CA VAL A 19 -1.03 -5.60 -9.63
C VAL A 19 -2.36 -4.87 -9.72
N SER A 20 -2.34 -3.58 -10.06
CA SER A 20 -3.55 -2.76 -10.26
C SER A 20 -4.47 -3.34 -11.34
N GLU A 21 -3.92 -3.77 -12.49
CA GLU A 21 -4.71 -4.40 -13.56
C GLU A 21 -5.41 -5.70 -13.11
N GLN A 22 -4.68 -6.55 -12.37
CA GLN A 22 -5.24 -7.80 -11.84
C GLN A 22 -6.30 -7.52 -10.78
N PHE A 23 -6.03 -6.58 -9.87
CA PHE A 23 -6.98 -6.10 -8.88
C PHE A 23 -8.26 -5.61 -9.56
N ASN A 24 -8.16 -4.75 -10.57
CA ASN A 24 -9.29 -4.21 -11.31
C ASN A 24 -10.08 -5.27 -12.08
N ALA A 25 -9.43 -6.31 -12.59
CA ALA A 25 -10.13 -7.45 -13.18
C ALA A 25 -10.97 -8.23 -12.15
N MET A 26 -10.45 -8.40 -10.93
CA MET A 26 -11.13 -9.09 -9.83
C MET A 26 -12.24 -8.23 -9.21
N PHE A 27 -11.95 -6.96 -8.93
CA PHE A 27 -12.83 -6.01 -8.27
C PHE A 27 -14.09 -5.74 -9.09
N ARG A 28 -13.96 -5.54 -10.41
CA ARG A 28 -15.11 -5.41 -11.34
C ARG A 28 -16.04 -6.62 -11.32
N ARG A 29 -15.50 -7.81 -11.08
CA ARG A 29 -16.29 -9.07 -10.97
C ARG A 29 -16.77 -9.34 -9.55
N LYS A 30 -16.45 -8.46 -8.60
CA LYS A 30 -16.72 -8.64 -7.16
C LYS A 30 -16.16 -9.96 -6.62
N ALA A 31 -15.07 -10.44 -7.21
CA ALA A 31 -14.45 -11.70 -6.81
C ALA A 31 -13.84 -11.54 -5.42
N LEU A 32 -14.10 -12.51 -4.53
CA LEU A 32 -13.55 -12.59 -3.16
C LEU A 32 -13.89 -11.42 -2.21
N LEU A 33 -14.63 -10.39 -2.65
CA LEU A 33 -14.96 -9.22 -1.83
C LEU A 33 -15.62 -9.56 -0.48
N HIS A 34 -16.49 -10.58 -0.44
CA HIS A 34 -17.21 -10.93 0.78
C HIS A 34 -16.30 -11.40 1.93
N TRP A 35 -15.11 -11.91 1.63
CA TRP A 35 -14.14 -12.30 2.66
C TRP A 35 -13.61 -11.07 3.40
N TYR A 36 -13.47 -9.95 2.70
CA TYR A 36 -12.96 -8.71 3.28
C TYR A 36 -14.08 -7.88 3.91
N THR A 37 -15.23 -7.75 3.23
CA THR A 37 -16.38 -7.04 3.81
C THR A 37 -16.99 -7.79 4.99
N GLY A 38 -16.77 -9.12 5.08
CA GLY A 38 -17.18 -9.93 6.22
C GLY A 38 -16.38 -9.64 7.49
N GLU A 39 -15.15 -9.16 7.35
CA GLU A 39 -14.26 -8.74 8.45
C GLU A 39 -14.45 -7.26 8.82
N GLY A 40 -15.40 -6.56 8.18
CA GLY A 40 -15.74 -5.17 8.50
C GLY A 40 -15.16 -4.10 7.55
N MET A 41 -14.45 -4.50 6.50
CA MET A 41 -13.91 -3.58 5.49
C MET A 41 -15.05 -2.98 4.62
N ASP A 42 -15.03 -1.67 4.37
CA ASP A 42 -15.98 -1.01 3.47
C ASP A 42 -15.55 -1.21 2.01
N LYS A 43 -16.51 -1.30 1.10
CA LYS A 43 -16.26 -1.28 -0.34
C LYS A 43 -15.59 0.02 -0.80
N MET A 44 -15.84 1.14 -0.11
CA MET A 44 -15.19 2.41 -0.44
C MET A 44 -13.67 2.34 -0.23
N GLU A 45 -13.20 1.64 0.80
CA GLU A 45 -11.77 1.45 1.09
C GLU A 45 -11.02 0.74 -0.06
N PHE A 46 -11.70 -0.11 -0.83
CA PHE A 46 -11.11 -0.71 -2.04
C PHE A 46 -10.88 0.30 -3.16
N THR A 47 -11.80 1.27 -3.30
CA THR A 47 -11.70 2.32 -4.31
C THR A 47 -10.62 3.33 -3.92
N GLU A 48 -10.51 3.62 -2.63
CA GLU A 48 -9.42 4.43 -2.06
C GLU A 48 -8.07 3.77 -2.28
N ALA A 49 -7.93 2.48 -1.97
CA ALA A 49 -6.70 1.73 -2.24
C ALA A 49 -6.35 1.69 -3.75
N GLU A 50 -7.34 1.58 -4.63
CA GLU A 50 -7.12 1.68 -6.08
C GLU A 50 -6.57 3.05 -6.48
N THR A 51 -7.13 4.11 -5.91
CA THR A 51 -6.73 5.50 -6.16
C THR A 51 -5.31 5.75 -5.67
N ASN A 52 -5.00 5.37 -4.43
CA ASN A 52 -3.66 5.50 -3.85
C ASN A 52 -2.59 4.77 -4.69
N MET A 53 -2.93 3.59 -5.22
CA MET A 53 -2.05 2.84 -6.12
C MET A 53 -1.83 3.56 -7.46
N HIS A 54 -2.85 4.20 -8.00
CA HIS A 54 -2.75 5.00 -9.22
C HIS A 54 -1.88 6.24 -9.02
N ASP A 55 -2.04 6.91 -7.88
CA ASP A 55 -1.26 8.11 -7.54
C ASP A 55 0.21 7.76 -7.38
N LEU A 56 0.54 6.68 -6.66
CA LEU A 56 1.91 6.18 -6.53
C LEU A 56 2.57 5.90 -7.90
N VAL A 57 1.84 5.28 -8.83
CA VAL A 57 2.37 5.03 -10.19
C VAL A 57 2.60 6.35 -10.93
N SER A 58 1.73 7.34 -10.73
CA SER A 58 1.83 8.66 -11.34
C SER A 58 3.04 9.43 -10.83
N GLU A 59 3.32 9.39 -9.52
CA GLU A 59 4.51 9.98 -8.92
C GLU A 59 5.80 9.39 -9.51
N TYR A 60 5.90 8.06 -9.61
CA TYR A 60 7.06 7.42 -10.23
C TYR A 60 7.24 7.80 -11.71
N GLN A 61 6.15 7.99 -12.43
CA GLN A 61 6.18 8.44 -13.82
C GLN A 61 6.67 9.88 -13.91
N GLN A 62 6.21 10.78 -13.03
CA GLN A 62 6.68 12.16 -12.96
C GLN A 62 8.19 12.25 -12.73
N TYR A 63 8.74 11.48 -11.77
CA TYR A 63 10.18 11.44 -11.54
C TYR A 63 10.98 10.83 -12.70
N GLN A 64 10.38 9.90 -13.45
CA GLN A 64 11.03 9.31 -14.62
C GLN A 64 11.12 10.32 -15.78
N ASP A 65 10.09 11.15 -15.94
CA ASP A 65 9.98 12.12 -17.02
C ASP A 65 10.66 13.46 -16.69
N ALA A 66 10.92 13.73 -15.40
CA ALA A 66 11.69 14.89 -14.95
C ALA A 66 13.10 14.89 -15.56
N THR A 67 13.32 15.77 -16.55
CA THR A 67 14.64 16.05 -17.10
C THR A 67 15.40 17.02 -16.20
N ALA A 68 16.72 16.88 -16.10
CA ALA A 68 17.59 17.65 -15.19
C ALA A 68 17.63 19.19 -15.37
N ASP A 69 16.82 19.77 -16.27
CA ASP A 69 16.72 21.22 -16.48
C ASP A 69 15.59 21.89 -15.66
N GLU A 70 14.81 21.14 -14.88
CA GLU A 70 13.74 21.66 -13.99
C GLU A 70 14.16 21.64 -12.50
N GLU A 71 15.44 21.88 -12.18
CA GLU A 71 15.85 22.28 -10.83
C GLU A 71 15.37 23.73 -10.57
N GLY A 72 14.07 23.93 -10.34
CA GLY A 72 13.54 25.28 -10.16
C GLY A 72 12.26 25.45 -9.37
N ASP A 73 11.42 24.42 -9.21
CA ASP A 73 10.18 24.56 -8.46
C ASP A 73 9.57 23.19 -8.09
N TYR A 74 10.31 22.36 -7.37
CA TYR A 74 9.68 21.27 -6.64
C TYR A 74 9.09 21.88 -5.37
N GLU A 75 7.85 22.36 -5.46
CA GLU A 75 7.05 22.59 -4.26
C GLU A 75 6.93 21.23 -3.54
N GLU A 76 7.75 21.06 -2.50
CA GLU A 76 7.57 20.07 -1.46
C GLU A 76 6.26 20.46 -0.76
N ASP A 77 5.13 20.05 -1.33
CA ASP A 77 3.84 20.14 -0.66
C ASP A 77 3.89 19.12 0.47
N GLY A 78 4.42 19.58 1.60
CA GLY A 78 4.42 18.88 2.87
C GLY A 78 2.98 18.80 3.35
N GLU A 79 2.22 17.87 2.76
CA GLU A 79 0.95 17.41 3.31
C GLU A 79 1.25 16.88 4.71
N GLY A 80 0.92 17.70 5.70
CA GLY A 80 1.08 17.36 7.10
C GLY A 80 0.34 16.06 7.35
N TYR A 81 1.02 15.12 7.99
CA TYR A 81 0.37 13.94 8.56
C TYR A 81 -0.65 14.44 9.58
N GLU A 82 -1.91 14.58 9.19
CA GLU A 82 -3.00 14.60 10.17
C GLU A 82 -2.94 13.24 10.85
N GLU A 83 -2.53 13.25 12.12
CA GLU A 83 -2.62 12.10 13.01
C GLU A 83 -4.10 11.85 13.26
N ASP A 84 -4.75 11.20 12.29
CA ASP A 84 -6.05 10.59 12.51
C ASP A 84 -5.87 9.62 13.67
N VAL A 85 -6.46 9.99 14.80
CA VAL A 85 -6.55 9.19 16.02
C VAL A 85 -7.22 7.88 15.63
N TYR A 86 -6.40 6.86 15.32
CA TYR A 86 -6.88 5.51 15.09
C TYR A 86 -7.68 5.10 16.32
N ASP A 87 -8.99 4.90 16.11
CA ASP A 87 -9.87 4.33 17.13
C ASP A 87 -9.22 3.06 17.68
N HIS A 88 -9.15 2.98 19.00
CA HIS A 88 -8.27 2.12 19.79
C HIS A 88 -8.67 0.63 19.76
N HIS A 89 -9.34 0.19 18.69
CA HIS A 89 -9.90 -1.15 18.56
C HIS A 89 -9.05 -2.10 17.71
N ILE A 90 -8.30 -1.59 16.71
CA ILE A 90 -7.51 -2.43 15.80
C ILE A 90 -6.24 -2.97 16.49
N GLY A 91 -5.62 -2.20 17.39
CA GLY A 91 -4.43 -2.64 18.14
C GLY A 91 -4.68 -3.85 19.06
N SER A 92 -5.92 -4.03 19.53
CA SER A 92 -6.29 -5.13 20.42
C SER A 92 -6.23 -6.50 19.73
N VAL A 93 -6.61 -6.56 18.45
CA VAL A 93 -6.67 -7.79 17.66
C VAL A 93 -5.27 -8.26 17.27
N TRP A 94 -4.41 -7.33 16.85
CA TRP A 94 -3.01 -7.64 16.52
C TRP A 94 -2.20 -8.07 17.75
N HIS A 95 -2.44 -7.47 18.91
CA HIS A 95 -1.80 -7.89 20.16
C HIS A 95 -2.29 -9.28 20.62
N GLN A 96 -3.60 -9.57 20.47
CA GLN A 96 -4.14 -10.90 20.78
C GLN A 96 -3.63 -11.98 19.82
N LEU A 97 -3.52 -11.68 18.52
CA LEU A 97 -2.91 -12.60 17.54
C LEU A 97 -1.43 -12.82 17.82
N PHE A 98 -0.68 -11.77 18.17
CA PHE A 98 0.73 -11.88 18.54
C PHE A 98 0.92 -12.74 19.81
N LEU A 99 0.12 -12.54 20.84
CA LEU A 99 0.14 -13.38 22.06
C LEU A 99 -0.25 -14.83 21.79
N ALA A 100 -1.24 -15.06 20.92
CA ALA A 100 -1.64 -16.42 20.53
C ALA A 100 -0.52 -17.15 19.79
N PHE A 101 0.18 -16.47 18.86
CA PHE A 101 1.35 -17.02 18.18
C PHE A 101 2.53 -17.27 19.14
N PHE A 102 2.79 -16.33 20.06
CA PHE A 102 3.89 -16.45 21.02
C PHE A 102 3.68 -17.61 22.02
N LEU A 103 2.43 -17.83 22.48
CA LEU A 103 2.08 -18.96 23.34
C LEU A 103 2.12 -20.30 22.60
N LEU A 104 1.68 -20.35 21.33
CA LEU A 104 1.76 -21.56 20.50
C LEU A 104 3.21 -21.99 20.20
N PHE A 105 4.14 -21.03 20.12
CA PHE A 105 5.55 -21.31 19.86
C PHE A 105 6.37 -21.56 21.14
N SER A 106 5.95 -21.04 22.29
CA SER A 106 6.64 -21.24 23.59
C SER A 106 6.32 -22.57 24.28
N LEU A 107 5.33 -23.32 23.80
CA LEU A 107 4.91 -24.63 24.34
C LEU A 107 5.45 -25.82 23.53
N LYS A 108 6.48 -25.61 22.70
CA LYS A 108 7.15 -26.66 21.92
C LYS A 108 8.66 -26.63 22.11
#